data_AF-A0A2E4ED79-F1
#
_entry.id   AF-A0A2E4ED79-F1
#
_cell.length_a   1.000
_cell.length_b   1.000
_cell.length_c   1.000
_cell.angle_alpha   90.00
_cell.angle_beta   90.00
_cell.angle_gamma   90.00
#
_symmetry.space_group_name_H-M   'P 1'
#
loop_
_entity.id
_entity.type
_entity.pdbx_description
1 polymer ?
#
loop_
_entity_poly.entity_id
_entity_poly.type
_entity_poly.pdbx_seq_one_letter_code
_entity_poly.pdbx_strand_id
1 'polypeptide(L)'
;MTADALTQEFEEFSGQLKSFILRITASVQDTEDIVQESYLKAYSSLDTFQGESSLKTWVFSIAANLAKDNLRARNRWTEDVSDICKEKALTNQQFFQEAMQIRQTSPQGQFEIKEHIAMCFTCISKSLPLEQHLVLLLKEIYDFRIKEIALIMDQTEAMIKYYLHTGRETMIRIFEKRCSLIKKEGICHQCTELNGIFNPKQNAQEEIVKIKMARDAEKEGKEKLFDLRAEIIKGIDPFTSKAATLQLHHLEHNRQVMEAYLKKDG
;
A
#
# COMPACT_ATOMS: atom_id res chain seq x y z
N MET A 1 18.49 17.91 19.47
CA MET A 1 18.83 17.02 18.34
C MET A 1 19.83 17.75 17.44
N THR A 2 20.88 17.10 16.93
CA THR A 2 21.81 17.72 15.95
C THR A 2 21.44 17.30 14.52
N ALA A 3 21.92 18.03 13.52
CA ALA A 3 21.72 17.71 12.11
C ALA A 3 22.23 16.30 11.73
N ASP A 4 23.39 15.91 12.26
CA ASP A 4 23.98 14.58 12.01
C ASP A 4 23.12 13.48 12.66
N ALA A 5 22.65 13.70 13.88
CA ALA A 5 21.77 12.75 14.58
C ALA A 5 20.42 12.61 13.87
N LEU A 6 19.84 13.70 13.35
CA LEU A 6 18.65 13.65 12.50
C LEU A 6 18.89 12.79 11.27
N THR A 7 20.03 12.97 10.58
CA THR A 7 20.33 12.23 9.35
C THR A 7 20.44 10.73 9.62
N GLN A 8 21.19 10.36 10.67
CA GLN A 8 21.35 8.96 11.05
C GLN A 8 20.01 8.31 11.45
N GLU A 9 19.24 8.94 12.33
CA GLU A 9 17.95 8.37 12.77
C GLU A 9 16.92 8.35 11.62
N PHE A 10 16.94 9.34 10.73
CA PHE A 10 16.09 9.35 9.53
C PHE A 10 16.39 8.18 8.60
N GLU A 11 17.65 7.86 8.36
CA GLU A 11 18.05 6.72 7.52
C GLU A 11 17.43 5.40 8.03
N GLU A 12 17.38 5.19 9.35
CA GLU A 12 16.84 3.97 9.98
C GLU A 12 15.36 3.71 9.66
N PHE A 13 14.56 4.77 9.54
CA PHE A 13 13.12 4.65 9.22
C PHE A 13 12.75 5.10 7.81
N SER A 14 13.70 5.60 7.02
CA SER A 14 13.48 6.14 5.67
C SER A 14 12.79 5.14 4.73
N GLY A 15 13.17 3.86 4.80
CA GLY A 15 12.53 2.79 4.00
C GLY A 15 11.06 2.60 4.36
N GLN A 16 10.71 2.61 5.66
CA GLN A 16 9.32 2.52 6.11
C GLN A 16 8.52 3.76 5.67
N LEU A 17 9.13 4.95 5.75
CA LEU A 17 8.50 6.19 5.28
C LEU A 17 8.24 6.13 3.77
N LYS A 18 9.24 5.73 2.97
CA LYS A 18 9.11 5.60 1.51
C LYS A 18 8.00 4.60 1.14
N SER A 19 7.98 3.44 1.79
CA SER A 19 6.93 2.43 1.61
C SER A 19 5.54 2.96 2.02
N PHE A 20 5.44 3.70 3.13
CA PHE A 20 4.19 4.29 3.59
C PHE A 20 3.63 5.28 2.57
N ILE A 21 4.45 6.22 2.13
CA ILE A 21 4.04 7.23 1.16
C ILE A 21 3.67 6.57 -0.18
N LEU A 22 4.45 5.61 -0.67
CA LEU A 22 4.11 4.89 -1.91
C LEU A 22 2.74 4.21 -1.83
N ARG A 23 2.42 3.57 -0.71
CA ARG A 23 1.12 2.89 -0.57
C ARG A 23 -0.05 3.87 -0.59
N ILE A 24 0.18 5.12 -0.18
CA ILE A 24 -0.85 6.15 -0.20
C ILE A 24 -0.95 6.82 -1.57
N THR A 25 0.18 7.19 -2.17
CA THR A 25 0.23 7.95 -3.44
C THR A 25 0.05 7.05 -4.66
N ALA A 26 0.51 5.80 -4.60
CA ALA A 26 0.68 4.91 -5.75
C ALA A 26 1.58 5.48 -6.85
N SER A 27 2.46 6.42 -6.51
CA SER A 27 3.32 7.15 -7.44
C SER A 27 4.73 7.20 -6.87
N VAL A 28 5.71 6.67 -7.60
CA VAL A 28 7.12 6.70 -7.18
C VAL A 28 7.63 8.14 -7.11
N GLN A 29 7.26 8.96 -8.09
CA GLN A 29 7.66 10.37 -8.14
C GLN A 29 7.10 11.15 -6.94
N ASP A 30 5.78 11.09 -6.70
CA ASP A 30 5.18 11.77 -5.53
C ASP A 30 5.79 11.25 -4.23
N THR A 31 6.17 9.97 -4.18
CA THR A 31 6.83 9.38 -3.02
C THR A 31 8.19 9.98 -2.75
N GLU A 32 9.03 10.08 -3.77
CA GLU A 32 10.38 10.63 -3.65
C GLU A 32 10.32 12.11 -3.27
N ASP A 33 9.43 12.88 -3.92
CA ASP A 33 9.22 14.30 -3.62
C ASP A 33 8.76 14.50 -2.16
N ILE A 34 7.75 13.77 -1.70
CA ILE A 34 7.25 13.90 -0.33
C ILE A 34 8.30 13.46 0.70
N VAL A 35 9.03 12.37 0.46
CA VAL A 35 10.08 11.90 1.39
C VAL A 35 11.20 12.94 1.50
N GLN A 36 11.64 13.49 0.36
CA GLN A 36 12.66 14.53 0.33
C GLN A 36 12.18 15.79 1.04
N GLU A 37 10.97 16.27 0.73
CA GLU A 37 10.41 17.46 1.37
C GLU A 37 10.20 17.23 2.88
N SER A 38 9.82 16.03 3.30
CA SER A 38 9.70 15.66 4.71
C SER A 38 11.04 15.80 5.44
N TYR A 39 12.12 15.29 4.85
CA TYR A 39 13.47 15.44 5.41
C TYR A 39 13.89 16.91 5.49
N LEU A 40 13.70 17.68 4.41
CA LEU A 40 14.06 19.11 4.37
C LEU A 40 13.30 19.92 5.42
N LYS A 41 11.98 19.68 5.59
CA LYS A 41 11.18 20.32 6.64
C LYS A 41 11.59 19.91 8.04
N ALA A 42 11.88 18.62 8.25
CA ALA A 42 12.38 18.14 9.53
C ALA A 42 13.73 18.77 9.89
N TYR A 43 14.62 18.92 8.90
CA TYR A 43 15.91 19.58 9.05
C TYR A 43 15.76 21.07 9.37
N SER A 44 14.92 21.80 8.62
CA SER A 44 14.73 23.24 8.81
C SER A 44 14.04 23.59 10.13
N SER A 45 13.25 22.67 10.67
CA SER A 45 12.47 22.87 11.89
C SER A 45 13.00 22.06 13.08
N LEU A 46 14.25 21.59 13.01
CA LEU A 46 14.83 20.69 14.02
C LEU A 46 14.91 21.32 15.42
N ASP A 47 15.08 22.64 15.48
CA ASP A 47 15.05 23.44 16.69
C ASP A 47 13.68 23.46 17.38
N THR A 48 12.61 23.21 16.62
CA THR A 48 11.24 23.10 17.15
C THR A 48 10.91 21.72 17.70
N PHE A 49 11.75 20.71 17.46
CA PHE A 49 11.50 19.35 17.95
C PHE A 49 11.77 19.25 19.45
N GLN A 50 10.69 19.21 20.24
CA GLN A 50 10.72 19.22 21.71
C GLN A 50 10.97 17.84 22.34
N GLY A 51 10.99 16.76 21.56
CA GLY A 51 11.20 15.41 22.08
C GLY A 51 9.99 14.79 22.79
N GLU A 52 8.80 15.37 22.65
CA GLU A 52 7.54 14.82 23.21
C GLU A 52 7.07 13.54 22.49
N SER A 53 7.64 13.25 21.32
CA SER A 53 7.47 12.00 20.58
C SER A 53 8.82 11.54 20.02
N SER A 54 8.89 10.33 19.46
CA SER A 54 10.10 9.91 18.73
C SER A 54 10.29 10.74 17.46
N LEU A 55 11.53 10.87 16.98
CA LEU A 55 11.81 11.57 15.72
C LEU A 55 11.02 10.92 14.57
N LYS A 56 10.95 9.59 14.54
CA LYS A 56 10.11 8.83 13.60
C LYS A 56 8.65 9.32 13.60
N THR A 57 8.03 9.45 14.77
CA THR A 57 6.63 9.90 14.87
C THR A 57 6.47 11.33 14.36
N TRP A 58 7.41 12.22 14.72
CA TRP A 58 7.39 13.61 14.28
C TRP A 58 7.61 13.76 12.77
N VAL A 59 8.55 13.03 12.17
CA VAL A 59 8.76 13.06 10.71
C VAL A 59 7.58 12.45 9.96
N PHE A 60 6.96 11.39 10.49
CA PHE A 60 5.74 10.84 9.91
C PHE A 60 4.57 11.83 9.96
N SER A 61 4.49 12.72 10.97
CA SER A 61 3.45 13.77 11.00
C SER A 61 3.66 14.80 9.88
N ILE A 62 4.90 15.23 9.65
CA ILE A 62 5.28 16.10 8.54
C ILE A 62 4.90 15.45 7.20
N ALA A 63 5.31 14.19 7.00
CA ALA A 63 5.06 13.47 5.76
C ALA A 63 3.57 13.18 5.53
N ALA A 64 2.82 12.84 6.58
CA ALA A 64 1.37 12.64 6.49
C ALA A 64 0.64 13.93 6.10
N ASN A 65 1.08 15.09 6.60
CA ASN A 65 0.51 16.38 6.18
C ASN A 65 0.81 16.67 4.71
N LEU A 66 2.06 16.50 4.27
CA LEU A 66 2.45 16.65 2.86
C LEU A 66 1.66 15.72 1.93
N ALA A 67 1.53 14.45 2.31
CA ALA A 67 0.75 13.48 1.56
C ALA A 67 -0.74 13.83 1.53
N LYS A 68 -1.30 14.31 2.65
CA LYS A 68 -2.70 14.78 2.67
C LYS A 68 -2.90 15.94 1.70
N ASP A 69 -2.01 16.92 1.69
CA ASP A 69 -2.10 18.06 0.79
C ASP A 69 -1.96 17.67 -0.69
N ASN A 70 -1.02 16.78 -1.02
CA ASN A 70 -0.85 16.23 -2.38
C ASN A 70 -2.10 15.47 -2.86
N LEU A 71 -2.84 14.83 -1.95
CA LEU A 71 -3.96 13.95 -2.27
C LEU A 71 -5.34 14.58 -2.11
N ARG A 72 -5.47 15.71 -1.40
CA ARG A 72 -6.75 16.41 -1.17
C ARG A 72 -7.47 16.78 -2.47
N ALA A 73 -6.72 17.14 -3.51
CA ALA A 73 -7.27 17.48 -4.82
C ALA A 73 -7.53 16.26 -5.73
N ARG A 74 -7.21 15.03 -5.26
CA ARG A 74 -7.36 13.80 -6.05
C ARG A 74 -8.58 13.02 -5.60
N ASN A 75 -9.39 12.58 -6.57
CA ASN A 75 -10.52 11.70 -6.32
C ASN A 75 -10.04 10.33 -5.76
N ARG A 76 -10.84 9.75 -4.86
CA ARG A 76 -10.57 8.40 -4.34
C ARG A 76 -10.83 7.34 -5.40
N TRP A 77 -10.10 6.24 -5.31
CA TRP A 77 -10.34 5.09 -6.19
C TRP A 77 -11.67 4.42 -5.81
N THR A 78 -12.23 3.64 -6.72
CA THR A 78 -13.44 2.86 -6.48
C THR A 78 -13.09 1.44 -6.01
N GLU A 79 -14.05 0.75 -5.39
CA GLU A 79 -13.83 -0.62 -4.86
C GLU A 79 -13.56 -1.67 -5.95
N ASP A 80 -13.95 -1.37 -7.19
CA ASP A 80 -13.75 -2.17 -8.40
C ASP A 80 -12.49 -1.77 -9.19
N VAL A 81 -11.59 -0.97 -8.60
CA VAL A 81 -10.31 -0.57 -9.21
C VAL A 81 -9.54 -1.74 -9.85
N SER A 82 -9.58 -2.92 -9.21
CA SER A 82 -8.94 -4.12 -9.72
C SER A 82 -9.49 -4.52 -11.10
N ASP A 83 -10.79 -4.39 -11.31
CA ASP A 83 -11.45 -4.80 -12.56
C ASP A 83 -11.19 -3.77 -13.66
N ILE A 84 -11.37 -2.48 -13.32
CA ILE A 84 -11.12 -1.35 -14.22
C ILE A 84 -9.68 -1.40 -14.75
N CYS A 85 -8.70 -1.56 -13.84
CA CYS A 85 -7.29 -1.58 -14.23
C CYS A 85 -6.94 -2.83 -15.04
N LYS A 86 -7.52 -3.99 -14.71
CA LYS A 86 -7.34 -5.23 -15.49
C LYS A 86 -7.85 -5.08 -16.92
N GLU A 87 -9.05 -4.53 -17.12
CA GLU A 87 -9.62 -4.31 -18.46
C GLU A 87 -8.70 -3.41 -19.31
N LYS A 88 -8.19 -2.32 -18.71
CA LYS A 88 -7.26 -1.42 -19.40
C LYS A 88 -5.89 -2.04 -19.64
N ALA A 89 -5.40 -2.88 -18.74
CA ALA A 89 -4.15 -3.59 -18.93
C ALA A 89 -4.23 -4.57 -20.12
N LEU A 90 -5.34 -5.31 -20.26
CA LEU A 90 -5.54 -6.29 -21.33
C LEU A 90 -5.61 -5.67 -22.73
N THR A 91 -5.98 -4.39 -22.82
CA THR A 91 -6.09 -3.64 -24.08
C THR A 91 -4.88 -2.74 -24.35
N ASN A 92 -3.92 -2.67 -23.42
CA ASN A 92 -2.71 -1.86 -23.55
C ASN A 92 -1.50 -2.75 -23.90
N GLN A 93 -1.21 -2.86 -25.20
CA GLN A 93 -0.10 -3.67 -25.71
C GLN A 93 1.27 -3.21 -25.19
N GLN A 94 1.50 -1.89 -25.11
CA GLN A 94 2.77 -1.35 -24.64
C GLN A 94 3.01 -1.72 -23.17
N PHE A 95 2.01 -1.51 -22.30
CA PHE A 95 2.09 -1.89 -20.90
C PHE A 95 2.45 -3.37 -20.72
N PHE A 96 1.80 -4.25 -21.48
CA PHE A 96 2.04 -5.69 -21.40
C PHE A 96 3.44 -6.07 -21.88
N GLN A 97 3.92 -5.47 -22.97
CA GLN A 97 5.28 -5.69 -23.47
C GLN A 97 6.34 -5.28 -22.46
N GLU A 98 6.18 -4.10 -21.84
CA GLU A 98 7.08 -3.60 -20.80
C GLU A 98 7.07 -4.50 -19.57
N ALA A 99 5.89 -4.95 -19.12
CA ALA A 99 5.76 -5.89 -17.99
C ALA A 99 6.48 -7.23 -18.27
N MET A 100 6.35 -7.77 -19.49
CA MET A 100 7.04 -8.99 -19.90
C MET A 100 8.55 -8.81 -20.02
N GLN A 101 9.00 -7.65 -20.49
CA GLN A 101 10.42 -7.32 -20.52
C GLN A 101 10.98 -7.26 -19.09
N ILE A 102 10.33 -6.55 -18.16
CA ILE A 102 10.73 -6.49 -16.75
C ILE A 102 10.86 -7.89 -16.15
N ARG A 103 9.85 -8.75 -16.37
CA ARG A 103 9.88 -10.16 -15.92
C ARG A 103 11.11 -10.92 -16.44
N GLN A 104 11.53 -10.67 -17.69
CA GLN A 104 12.63 -11.38 -18.33
C GLN A 104 14.01 -10.84 -17.95
N THR A 105 14.13 -9.52 -17.72
CA THR A 105 15.43 -8.85 -17.59
C THR A 105 15.73 -8.33 -16.19
N SER A 106 14.72 -8.10 -15.34
CA SER A 106 14.93 -7.59 -13.99
C SER A 106 15.08 -8.72 -12.96
N PRO A 107 16.06 -8.66 -12.05
CA PRO A 107 16.10 -9.55 -10.89
C PRO A 107 14.88 -9.36 -9.97
N GLN A 108 14.21 -8.21 -10.05
CA GLN A 108 12.98 -7.88 -9.33
C GLN A 108 11.72 -8.06 -10.21
N GLY A 109 11.79 -8.94 -11.23
CA GLY A 109 10.66 -9.35 -12.06
C GLY A 109 9.95 -10.63 -11.58
N GLN A 110 10.38 -11.21 -10.45
CA GLN A 110 9.86 -12.48 -9.94
C GLN A 110 8.59 -12.25 -9.13
N PHE A 111 7.45 -12.57 -9.73
CA PHE A 111 6.13 -12.31 -9.16
C PHE A 111 5.54 -13.55 -8.50
N GLU A 112 5.41 -13.56 -7.16
CA GLU A 112 4.64 -14.59 -6.45
C GLU A 112 3.27 -14.05 -6.04
N ILE A 113 2.41 -14.94 -5.54
CA ILE A 113 1.04 -14.61 -5.15
C ILE A 113 1.01 -13.55 -4.03
N LYS A 114 1.96 -13.59 -3.11
CA LYS A 114 2.04 -12.65 -1.97
C LYS A 114 2.34 -11.22 -2.44
N GLU A 115 3.12 -11.04 -3.50
CA GLU A 115 3.39 -9.74 -4.10
C GLU A 115 2.12 -9.15 -4.72
N HIS A 116 1.27 -9.98 -5.33
CA HIS A 116 -0.06 -9.51 -5.74
C HIS A 116 -0.95 -9.17 -4.54
N ILE A 117 -0.95 -9.97 -3.47
CA ILE A 117 -1.73 -9.66 -2.25
C ILE A 117 -1.37 -8.27 -1.72
N ALA A 118 -0.08 -7.92 -1.71
CA ALA A 118 0.39 -6.61 -1.27
C ALA A 118 0.02 -5.47 -2.22
N MET A 119 0.13 -5.67 -3.54
CA MET A 119 -0.30 -4.69 -4.54
C MET A 119 -1.81 -4.47 -4.50
N CYS A 120 -2.59 -5.56 -4.42
CA CYS A 120 -4.04 -5.56 -4.33
C CYS A 120 -4.51 -4.79 -3.09
N PHE A 121 -3.89 -5.03 -1.93
CA PHE A 121 -4.17 -4.26 -0.71
C PHE A 121 -3.91 -2.77 -0.91
N THR A 122 -2.77 -2.42 -1.50
CA THR A 122 -2.38 -1.03 -1.79
C THR A 122 -3.37 -0.33 -2.73
N CYS A 123 -3.88 -1.05 -3.74
CA CYS A 123 -4.87 -0.50 -4.67
C CYS A 123 -6.23 -0.33 -3.99
N ILE A 124 -6.71 -1.35 -3.28
CA ILE A 124 -8.04 -1.32 -2.66
C ILE A 124 -8.09 -0.34 -1.49
N SER A 125 -7.03 -0.21 -0.69
CA SER A 125 -7.01 0.75 0.42
C SER A 125 -7.14 2.20 -0.04
N LYS A 126 -6.85 2.50 -1.32
CA LYS A 126 -7.08 3.80 -1.93
C LYS A 126 -8.57 4.10 -2.21
N SER A 127 -9.49 3.16 -2.04
CA SER A 127 -10.92 3.46 -2.07
C SER A 127 -11.45 4.03 -0.76
N LEU A 128 -10.66 3.95 0.31
CA LEU A 128 -11.03 4.53 1.60
C LEU A 128 -10.98 6.06 1.55
N PRO A 129 -11.81 6.75 2.35
CA PRO A 129 -11.56 8.13 2.75
C PRO A 129 -10.12 8.31 3.25
N LEU A 130 -9.53 9.46 2.95
CA LEU A 130 -8.09 9.68 3.10
C LEU A 130 -7.60 9.42 4.54
N GLU A 131 -8.32 9.92 5.53
CA GLU A 131 -7.99 9.75 6.94
C GLU A 131 -8.05 8.28 7.37
N GLN A 132 -9.08 7.54 6.93
CA GLN A 132 -9.20 6.10 7.17
C GLN A 132 -8.04 5.33 6.53
N HIS A 133 -7.67 5.71 5.31
CA HIS A 133 -6.55 5.08 4.59
C HIS A 133 -5.23 5.24 5.33
N LEU A 134 -4.89 6.48 5.72
CA LEU A 134 -3.66 6.79 6.44
C LEU A 134 -3.61 6.06 7.79
N VAL A 135 -4.70 6.15 8.58
CA VAL A 135 -4.79 5.51 9.91
C VAL A 135 -4.66 4.00 9.80
N LEU A 136 -5.33 3.37 8.82
CA LEU A 136 -5.25 1.93 8.59
C LEU A 136 -3.80 1.52 8.31
N LEU A 137 -3.10 2.21 7.41
CA LEU A 137 -1.70 1.89 7.09
C LEU A 137 -0.78 2.10 8.28
N LEU A 138 -0.85 3.26 8.95
CA LEU A 138 -0.02 3.58 10.11
C LEU A 138 -0.18 2.52 11.21
N LYS A 139 -1.42 2.06 11.44
CA LYS A 139 -1.71 1.09 12.48
C LYS A 139 -1.36 -0.34 12.09
N GLU A 140 -1.89 -0.79 10.95
CA GLU A 140 -1.92 -2.21 10.59
C GLU A 140 -0.67 -2.64 9.82
N ILE A 141 0.06 -1.70 9.20
CA ILE A 141 1.24 -2.02 8.38
C ILE A 141 2.53 -1.50 9.01
N TYR A 142 2.49 -0.34 9.66
CA TYR A 142 3.69 0.30 10.25
C TYR A 142 3.72 0.27 11.79
N ASP A 143 2.77 -0.44 12.40
CA ASP A 143 2.71 -0.76 13.84
C ASP A 143 2.76 0.45 14.80
N PHE A 144 2.37 1.64 14.34
CA PHE A 144 2.24 2.80 15.24
C PHE A 144 1.16 2.57 16.30
N ARG A 145 1.39 3.08 17.52
CA ARG A 145 0.39 3.07 18.58
C ARG A 145 -0.65 4.15 18.33
N ILE A 146 -1.88 3.95 18.83
CA ILE A 146 -2.99 4.90 18.65
C ILE A 146 -2.60 6.34 19.05
N LYS A 147 -1.87 6.50 20.16
CA LYS A 147 -1.34 7.80 20.61
C LYS A 147 -0.34 8.44 19.63
N GLU A 148 0.48 7.65 18.95
CA GLU A 148 1.43 8.15 17.94
C GLU A 148 0.70 8.53 16.67
N ILE A 149 -0.30 7.73 16.27
CA ILE A 149 -1.14 8.03 15.10
C ILE A 149 -1.95 9.31 15.35
N ALA A 150 -2.44 9.52 16.57
CA ALA A 150 -3.13 10.76 16.96
C ALA A 150 -2.24 12.00 16.73
N LEU A 151 -0.96 11.92 17.11
CA LEU A 151 0.03 12.96 16.83
C LEU A 151 0.32 13.10 15.33
N ILE A 152 0.50 11.99 14.61
CA ILE A 152 0.79 11.99 13.17
C ILE A 152 -0.35 12.62 12.36
N MET A 153 -1.58 12.32 12.73
CA MET A 153 -2.77 12.77 12.01
C MET A 153 -3.29 14.13 12.47
N ASP A 154 -2.78 14.64 13.60
CA ASP A 154 -3.31 15.81 14.32
C ASP A 154 -4.81 15.64 14.64
N GLN A 155 -5.13 14.56 15.37
CA GLN A 155 -6.49 14.15 15.70
C GLN A 155 -6.55 13.52 17.10
N THR A 156 -7.76 13.43 17.68
CA THR A 156 -7.94 12.74 18.97
C THR A 156 -7.81 11.22 18.83
N GLU A 157 -7.37 10.53 19.88
CA GLU A 157 -7.33 9.06 19.89
C GLU A 157 -8.70 8.41 19.60
N ALA A 158 -9.79 9.08 19.99
CA ALA A 158 -11.15 8.63 19.69
C ALA A 158 -11.42 8.63 18.18
N MET A 159 -11.03 9.70 17.49
CA MET A 159 -11.13 9.77 16.03
C MET A 159 -10.23 8.74 15.33
N ILE A 160 -9.02 8.51 15.85
CA ILE A 160 -8.14 7.46 15.31
C ILE A 160 -8.80 6.08 15.43
N LYS A 161 -9.36 5.73 16.59
CA LYS A 161 -10.07 4.45 16.78
C LYS A 161 -11.27 4.33 15.84
N TYR A 162 -12.01 5.41 15.62
CA TYR A 162 -13.13 5.45 14.68
C TYR A 162 -12.68 5.22 13.23
N TYR A 163 -11.66 5.94 12.76
CA TYR A 163 -11.12 5.81 11.40
C TYR A 163 -10.55 4.42 11.16
N LEU A 164 -9.85 3.86 12.14
CA LEU A 164 -9.33 2.51 12.08
C LEU A 164 -10.46 1.48 11.95
N HIS A 165 -11.47 1.58 12.81
CA HIS A 165 -12.60 0.65 12.82
C HIS A 165 -13.36 0.66 11.49
N THR A 166 -13.75 1.85 11.02
CA THR A 166 -14.54 2.02 9.79
C THR A 166 -13.74 1.69 8.52
N GLY A 167 -12.46 2.07 8.48
CA GLY A 167 -11.57 1.71 7.38
C GLY A 167 -11.36 0.20 7.28
N ARG A 168 -11.14 -0.46 8.42
CA ARG A 168 -10.98 -1.91 8.49
C ARG A 168 -12.26 -2.65 8.10
N GLU A 169 -13.42 -2.24 8.61
CA GLU A 169 -14.72 -2.80 8.23
C GLU A 169 -14.95 -2.72 6.71
N THR A 170 -14.63 -1.57 6.10
CA THR A 170 -14.74 -1.38 4.66
C THR A 170 -13.82 -2.33 3.89
N MET A 171 -12.53 -2.41 4.25
CA MET A 171 -11.59 -3.32 3.60
C MET A 171 -12.01 -4.78 3.70
N ILE A 172 -12.44 -5.21 4.89
CA ILE A 172 -12.94 -6.57 5.12
C ILE A 172 -14.13 -6.86 4.21
N ARG A 173 -15.12 -5.97 4.17
CA ARG A 173 -16.30 -6.11 3.30
C ARG A 173 -15.91 -6.24 1.82
N ILE A 174 -14.96 -5.44 1.35
CA ILE A 174 -14.49 -5.49 -0.03
C ILE A 174 -13.83 -6.85 -0.32
N PHE A 175 -12.90 -7.28 0.53
CA PHE A 175 -12.22 -8.55 0.33
C PHE A 175 -13.16 -9.75 0.44
N GLU A 176 -14.09 -9.77 1.40
CA GLU A 176 -15.07 -10.86 1.56
C GLU A 176 -15.95 -11.04 0.31
N LYS A 177 -16.28 -9.95 -0.38
CA LYS A 177 -17.11 -10.01 -1.59
C LYS A 177 -16.31 -10.39 -2.84
N ARG A 178 -15.01 -10.05 -2.89
CA ARG A 178 -14.25 -10.03 -4.14
C ARG A 178 -13.09 -11.02 -4.19
N CYS A 179 -12.39 -11.28 -3.09
CA CYS A 179 -11.11 -12.00 -3.14
C CYS A 179 -11.32 -13.52 -3.18
N SER A 180 -10.97 -14.15 -4.31
CA SER A 180 -11.12 -15.60 -4.49
C SER A 180 -10.23 -16.45 -3.58
N LEU A 181 -9.20 -15.85 -2.96
CA LEU A 181 -8.31 -16.55 -2.02
C LEU A 181 -8.95 -16.77 -0.65
N ILE A 182 -9.98 -16.00 -0.29
CA ILE A 182 -10.65 -16.13 1.01
C ILE A 182 -12.11 -16.59 0.89
N LYS A 183 -12.70 -16.47 -0.29
CA LYS A 183 -14.07 -16.91 -0.54
C LYS A 183 -14.19 -17.54 -1.93
N LYS A 184 -14.78 -18.74 -2.02
CA LYS A 184 -14.93 -19.48 -3.29
C LYS A 184 -15.73 -18.71 -4.34
N GLU A 185 -16.72 -17.94 -3.91
CA GLU A 185 -17.55 -17.08 -4.79
C GLU A 185 -16.90 -15.71 -5.07
N GLY A 186 -15.67 -15.47 -4.61
CA GLY A 186 -14.95 -14.22 -4.86
C GLY A 186 -14.64 -14.06 -6.35
N ILE A 187 -15.05 -12.93 -6.93
CA ILE A 187 -14.96 -12.67 -8.38
C ILE A 187 -13.55 -12.33 -8.91
N CYS A 188 -12.62 -11.95 -8.03
CA CYS A 188 -11.28 -11.52 -8.41
C CYS A 188 -10.27 -12.65 -8.25
N HIS A 189 -9.71 -13.08 -9.39
CA HIS A 189 -8.72 -14.16 -9.52
C HIS A 189 -7.31 -13.65 -9.89
N GLN A 190 -7.04 -12.36 -9.79
CA GLN A 190 -5.78 -11.77 -10.27
C GLN A 190 -4.53 -12.35 -9.59
N CYS A 191 -4.65 -12.86 -8.36
CA CYS A 191 -3.56 -13.58 -7.68
C CYS A 191 -3.05 -14.77 -8.49
N THR A 192 -3.95 -15.60 -9.03
CA THR A 192 -3.59 -16.79 -9.82
C THR A 192 -3.29 -16.43 -11.27
N GLU A 193 -4.05 -15.49 -11.85
CA GLU A 193 -3.85 -15.04 -13.23
C GLU A 193 -2.46 -14.41 -13.42
N LEU A 194 -2.09 -13.45 -12.57
CA LEU A 194 -0.79 -12.77 -12.66
C LEU A 194 0.37 -13.71 -12.31
N ASN A 195 0.16 -14.64 -11.36
CA ASN A 195 1.17 -15.68 -11.10
C ASN A 195 1.38 -16.58 -12.32
N GLY A 196 0.32 -16.99 -13.03
CA GLY A 196 0.44 -17.77 -14.26
C GLY A 196 1.15 -17.02 -15.39
N ILE A 197 0.91 -15.71 -15.52
CA ILE A 197 1.55 -14.86 -16.54
C ILE A 197 3.03 -14.61 -16.20
N PHE A 198 3.31 -14.16 -14.98
CA PHE A 198 4.62 -13.63 -14.60
C PHE A 198 5.53 -14.67 -13.91
N ASN A 199 4.97 -15.78 -13.42
CA ASN A 199 5.73 -16.90 -12.86
C ASN A 199 5.17 -18.29 -13.31
N PRO A 200 5.11 -18.57 -14.63
CA PRO A 200 4.48 -19.77 -15.20
C PRO A 200 5.11 -21.11 -14.79
N LYS A 201 6.31 -21.11 -14.20
CA LYS A 201 6.96 -22.33 -13.70
C LYS A 201 6.44 -22.75 -12.33
N GLN A 202 5.79 -21.83 -11.62
CA GLN A 202 5.24 -22.06 -10.29
C GLN A 202 3.81 -22.56 -10.41
N ASN A 203 3.47 -23.62 -9.66
CA ASN A 203 2.10 -24.08 -9.58
C ASN A 203 1.34 -23.21 -8.58
N ALA A 204 0.45 -22.34 -9.08
CA ALA A 204 -0.31 -21.41 -8.26
C ALA A 204 -1.09 -22.10 -7.13
N GLN A 205 -1.66 -23.29 -7.39
CA GLN A 205 -2.45 -24.02 -6.38
C GLN A 205 -1.57 -24.52 -5.23
N GLU A 206 -0.34 -24.97 -5.52
CA GLU A 206 0.61 -25.39 -4.49
C GLU A 206 1.08 -24.22 -3.63
N GLU A 207 1.28 -23.04 -4.22
CA GLU A 207 1.67 -21.85 -3.48
C GLU A 207 0.56 -21.28 -2.60
N ILE A 208 -0.69 -21.31 -3.08
CA ILE A 208 -1.84 -20.86 -2.29
C ILE A 208 -1.92 -21.61 -0.97
N VAL A 209 -1.67 -22.92 -0.97
CA VAL A 209 -1.72 -23.75 0.25
C VAL A 209 -0.63 -23.36 1.26
N LYS A 210 0.47 -22.72 0.82
CA LYS A 210 1.52 -22.19 1.70
C LYS A 210 1.13 -20.86 2.36
N ILE A 211 0.17 -20.14 1.77
CA ILE A 211 -0.30 -18.86 2.30
C ILE A 211 -1.34 -19.13 3.39
N LYS A 212 -0.97 -18.86 4.65
CA LYS A 212 -1.82 -19.11 5.83
C LYS A 212 -3.22 -18.52 5.69
N MET A 213 -3.33 -17.26 5.22
CA MET A 213 -4.61 -16.60 4.97
C MET A 213 -5.51 -17.40 4.01
N ALA A 214 -4.96 -17.97 2.95
CA ALA A 214 -5.75 -18.70 1.96
C ALA A 214 -6.05 -20.13 2.41
N ARG A 215 -5.06 -20.81 3.03
CA ARG A 215 -5.23 -22.17 3.58
C ARG A 215 -6.29 -22.24 4.67
N ASP A 216 -6.31 -21.24 5.55
CA ASP A 216 -7.17 -21.22 6.74
C ASP A 216 -8.46 -20.38 6.51
N ALA A 217 -8.72 -19.97 5.26
CA ALA A 217 -9.84 -19.10 4.87
C ALA A 217 -11.23 -19.57 5.34
N GLU A 218 -11.52 -20.87 5.23
CA GLU A 218 -12.81 -21.44 5.64
C GLU A 218 -12.94 -21.60 7.16
N LYS A 219 -11.84 -21.54 7.91
CA LYS A 219 -11.78 -21.83 9.35
C LYS A 219 -11.74 -20.56 10.20
N GLU A 220 -11.11 -19.52 9.68
CA GLU A 220 -10.83 -18.28 10.41
C GLU A 220 -11.92 -17.23 10.16
N GLY A 221 -12.20 -16.42 11.18
CA GLY A 221 -13.10 -15.28 11.03
C GLY A 221 -12.52 -14.19 10.14
N LYS A 222 -13.38 -13.38 9.51
CA LYS A 222 -13.01 -12.28 8.60
C LYS A 222 -11.97 -11.31 9.17
N GLU A 223 -12.03 -11.03 10.48
CA GLU A 223 -11.04 -10.21 11.18
C GLU A 223 -9.66 -10.86 11.18
N LYS A 224 -9.60 -12.16 11.49
CA LYS A 224 -8.34 -12.89 11.51
C LYS A 224 -7.74 -13.01 10.12
N LEU A 225 -8.57 -13.16 9.08
CA LEU A 225 -8.12 -13.15 7.70
C LEU A 225 -7.53 -11.80 7.28
N PHE A 226 -8.10 -10.69 7.77
CA PHE A 226 -7.52 -9.37 7.57
C PHE A 226 -6.15 -9.25 8.26
N ASP A 227 -6.01 -9.73 9.50
CA ASP A 227 -4.71 -9.73 10.20
C ASP A 227 -3.67 -10.54 9.43
N LEU A 228 -4.03 -11.76 9.00
CA LEU A 228 -3.14 -12.61 8.20
C LEU A 228 -2.75 -11.97 6.87
N ARG A 229 -3.66 -11.18 6.27
CA ARG A 229 -3.34 -10.35 5.11
C ARG A 229 -2.33 -9.27 5.49
N ALA A 230 -2.60 -8.48 6.53
CA ALA A 230 -1.71 -7.40 6.98
C ALA A 230 -0.29 -7.89 7.24
N GLU A 231 -0.11 -9.07 7.86
CA GLU A 231 1.20 -9.70 8.07
C GLU A 231 1.95 -9.99 6.76
N ILE A 232 1.24 -10.37 5.68
CA ILE A 232 1.84 -10.51 4.34
C ILE A 232 2.33 -9.15 3.84
N ILE A 233 1.53 -8.09 4.01
CA ILE A 233 1.90 -6.73 3.58
C ILE A 233 3.13 -6.22 4.34
N LYS A 234 3.19 -6.43 5.65
CA LYS A 234 4.33 -6.04 6.51
C LYS A 234 5.63 -6.69 6.05
N GLY A 235 5.56 -7.95 5.59
CA GLY A 235 6.71 -8.69 5.09
C GLY A 235 7.18 -8.32 3.68
N ILE A 236 6.51 -7.39 2.99
CA ILE A 236 6.81 -7.02 1.60
C ILE A 236 7.08 -5.52 1.51
N ASP A 237 8.34 -5.16 1.31
CA ASP A 237 8.72 -3.80 0.93
C ASP A 237 8.53 -3.62 -0.59
N PRO A 238 7.72 -2.65 -1.03
CA PRO A 238 7.40 -2.46 -2.45
C PRO A 238 8.59 -1.98 -3.31
N PHE A 239 9.68 -1.52 -2.71
CA PHE A 239 10.89 -1.08 -3.42
C PHE A 239 11.98 -2.15 -3.47
N THR A 240 11.97 -3.11 -2.55
CA THR A 240 13.05 -4.11 -2.43
C THR A 240 12.60 -5.56 -2.60
N SER A 241 11.29 -5.82 -2.73
CA SER A 241 10.77 -7.17 -3.01
C SER A 241 11.35 -7.76 -4.31
N LYS A 242 11.26 -9.08 -4.44
CA LYS A 242 11.64 -9.80 -5.67
C LYS A 242 10.74 -9.47 -6.87
N ALA A 243 9.64 -8.76 -6.66
CA ALA A 243 8.76 -8.27 -7.72
C ALA A 243 8.75 -6.74 -7.82
N ALA A 244 9.61 -6.01 -7.10
CA ALA A 244 9.48 -4.57 -6.91
C ALA A 244 9.37 -3.80 -8.24
N THR A 245 10.27 -4.03 -9.20
CA THR A 245 10.19 -3.38 -10.52
C THR A 245 8.85 -3.65 -11.21
N LEU A 246 8.39 -4.90 -11.18
CA LEU A 246 7.14 -5.28 -11.84
C LEU A 246 5.91 -4.74 -11.10
N GLN A 247 5.93 -4.71 -9.77
CA GLN A 247 4.88 -4.16 -8.93
C GLN A 247 4.74 -2.65 -9.15
N LEU A 248 5.85 -1.92 -9.18
CA LEU A 248 5.85 -0.48 -9.42
C LEU A 248 5.32 -0.15 -10.82
N HIS A 249 5.68 -0.95 -11.83
CA HIS A 249 5.13 -0.84 -13.19
C HIS A 249 3.60 -1.00 -13.22
N HIS A 250 3.06 -2.02 -12.54
CA HIS A 250 1.62 -2.24 -12.45
C HIS A 250 0.92 -1.14 -11.63
N LEU A 251 1.54 -0.69 -10.54
CA LEU A 251 0.97 0.33 -9.67
C LEU A 251 0.85 1.67 -10.39
N GLU A 252 1.86 2.03 -11.20
CA GLU A 252 1.85 3.24 -12.02
C GLU A 252 0.78 3.16 -13.11
N HIS A 253 0.65 2.03 -13.82
CA HIS A 253 -0.45 1.80 -14.77
C HIS A 253 -1.82 1.95 -14.09
N ASN A 254 -2.02 1.31 -12.95
CA ASN A 254 -3.28 1.42 -12.20
C ASN A 254 -3.59 2.87 -11.80
N ARG A 255 -2.57 3.62 -11.38
CA ARG A 255 -2.72 5.05 -11.05
C ARG A 255 -3.15 5.87 -12.26
N GLN A 256 -2.48 5.73 -13.39
CA GLN A 256 -2.81 6.47 -14.61
C GLN A 256 -4.22 6.14 -15.10
N VAL A 257 -4.60 4.86 -15.06
CA VAL A 257 -5.95 4.40 -15.41
C VAL A 257 -6.99 5.06 -14.51
N MET A 258 -6.80 5.03 -13.19
CA MET A 258 -7.78 5.59 -12.26
C MET A 258 -7.85 7.11 -12.31
N GLU A 259 -6.73 7.81 -12.55
CA GLU A 259 -6.74 9.25 -12.76
C GLU A 259 -7.50 9.64 -14.03
N ALA A 260 -7.40 8.85 -15.10
CA ALA A 260 -8.17 9.06 -16.31
C ALA A 260 -9.66 8.70 -16.13
N TYR A 261 -9.96 7.62 -15.41
CA TYR A 261 -11.31 7.16 -15.10
C TYR A 261 -12.08 8.21 -14.27
N LEU A 262 -11.48 8.67 -13.16
CA LEU A 262 -12.11 9.61 -12.23
C LEU A 262 -12.23 11.04 -12.78
N LYS A 263 -11.56 11.36 -13.89
CA LYS A 263 -11.75 12.62 -14.64
C LYS A 263 -12.92 12.55 -15.62
N LYS A 264 -13.31 11.35 -16.05
CA LYS A 264 -14.43 11.14 -16.99
C LYS A 264 -15.78 11.01 -16.29
N ASP A 265 -15.76 10.54 -15.05
CA ASP A 265 -16.95 10.32 -14.22
C ASP A 265 -17.26 11.47 -13.24
N GLY A 266 -16.48 12.57 -13.27
CA GLY A 266 -16.67 13.78 -12.45
C GLY A 266 -17.06 14.97 -13.30
#